data_AF-A0A8H3X426-F1
#
_entry.id   AF-A0A8H3X426-F1
#
_cell.length_a   1.000
_cell.length_b   1.000
_cell.length_c   1.000
_cell.angle_alpha   90.00
_cell.angle_beta   90.00
_cell.angle_gamma   90.00
#
_symmetry.space_group_name_H-M   'P 1'
#
loop_
_entity.id
_entity.type
_entity.pdbx_description
1 polymer ?
#
loop_
_entity_poly.entity_id
_entity_poly.type
_entity_poly.pdbx_seq_one_letter_code
_entity_poly.pdbx_strand_id
1 'polypeptide(L)'
;MNGTGVLDVSSNLSVLGSNFTRPILESYASTKVSDNPDASNFIEKLKYTNFLVYNQKFYNIIGTNPKLEVLAKADYPFAHEGGAYVAESDEVFFSSNRLDNQKTQINKINLSTKKISTVIPKDPIFFSNGMCYYNGKVIICSQGKQNVGGSIVSLDPISNEVTTIVDNFFGLKFNSPNDIIVSKDGHYWFTDPSYGYEQGFRDAPQLGNYVYRFDPSTGSIRVVSDDFIKPNGIAFSPDEKTLYITDTGFFDGTGEYDPKKPHAVYAFDVNGSIIYNRRIFAVVDVGIPDGIKLDFEGNVYVGAGDGVQVFDNSGILLGKIIIPNGAPNLIFVKNTLIIFAETVIYSVDLKMLGAFYS
;
A
#
# COMPACT_ATOMS: atom_id res chain seq x y z
N MET A 1 -17.93 -5.69 -13.85
CA MET A 1 -18.37 -7.10 -13.97
C MET A 1 -18.75 -7.56 -12.58
N ASN A 2 -19.95 -8.13 -12.40
CA ASN A 2 -20.46 -8.60 -11.11
C ASN A 2 -19.95 -10.02 -10.81
N GLY A 3 -18.64 -10.18 -10.68
CA GLY A 3 -18.11 -11.34 -9.97
C GLY A 3 -18.58 -11.23 -8.52
N THR A 4 -19.26 -12.24 -8.01
CA THR A 4 -19.63 -12.34 -6.58
C THR A 4 -19.11 -13.66 -6.01
N GLY A 5 -18.24 -14.34 -6.75
CA GLY A 5 -17.75 -15.66 -6.42
C GLY A 5 -16.59 -15.64 -5.44
N VAL A 6 -16.61 -16.61 -4.52
CA VAL A 6 -15.43 -17.13 -3.85
C VAL A 6 -15.01 -18.41 -4.59
N LEU A 7 -13.74 -18.52 -4.95
CA LEU A 7 -13.19 -19.74 -5.53
C LEU A 7 -12.08 -20.28 -4.65
N ASP A 8 -12.27 -21.51 -4.20
CA ASP A 8 -11.26 -22.27 -3.49
C ASP A 8 -10.26 -22.86 -4.48
N VAL A 9 -9.02 -22.41 -4.37
CA VAL A 9 -7.89 -22.86 -5.18
C VAL A 9 -6.91 -23.72 -4.37
N SER A 10 -7.15 -23.89 -3.07
CA SER A 10 -6.25 -24.62 -2.15
C SER A 10 -6.06 -26.10 -2.52
N SER A 11 -7.09 -26.72 -3.12
CA SER A 11 -7.04 -28.10 -3.62
C SER A 11 -6.73 -28.21 -5.11
N ASN A 12 -6.63 -27.08 -5.83
CA ASN A 12 -6.65 -27.02 -7.30
C ASN A 12 -5.61 -26.03 -7.86
N LEU A 13 -4.45 -25.84 -7.20
CA LEU A 13 -3.28 -25.33 -7.92
C LEU A 13 -2.91 -26.38 -8.97
N SER A 14 -3.59 -26.30 -10.11
CA SER A 14 -3.50 -27.28 -11.16
C SER A 14 -2.05 -27.36 -11.61
N VAL A 15 -1.56 -28.59 -11.76
CA VAL A 15 -0.35 -28.82 -12.55
C VAL A 15 -0.65 -28.26 -13.94
N LEU A 16 -0.06 -27.13 -14.32
CA LEU A 16 -0.45 -26.41 -15.54
C LEU A 16 -0.15 -27.18 -16.83
N GLY A 17 0.71 -28.20 -16.77
CA GLY A 17 1.28 -28.85 -17.94
C GLY A 17 2.67 -28.28 -18.25
N SER A 18 3.16 -28.56 -19.46
CA SER A 18 4.46 -28.13 -19.94
C SER A 18 4.40 -26.87 -20.80
N ASN A 19 3.23 -26.56 -21.38
CA ASN A 19 3.04 -25.44 -22.29
C ASN A 19 2.06 -24.41 -21.71
N PHE A 20 2.60 -23.58 -20.81
CA PHE A 20 1.88 -22.46 -20.21
C PHE A 20 2.68 -21.17 -20.28
N THR A 21 1.99 -20.03 -20.27
CA THR A 21 2.61 -18.72 -20.20
C THR A 21 1.72 -17.74 -19.45
N ARG A 22 2.36 -16.86 -18.64
CA ARG A 22 1.70 -15.76 -17.94
C ARG A 22 2.70 -14.60 -17.80
N PRO A 23 2.39 -13.39 -18.27
CA PRO A 23 3.14 -12.19 -17.92
C PRO A 23 2.98 -11.88 -16.43
N ILE A 24 4.06 -11.52 -15.73
CA ILE A 24 4.04 -11.22 -14.29
C ILE A 24 3.19 -9.98 -13.93
N LEU A 25 2.88 -9.13 -14.91
CA LEU A 25 2.00 -7.97 -14.71
C LEU A 25 0.52 -8.32 -14.83
N GLU A 26 0.21 -9.55 -15.23
CA GLU A 26 -1.16 -10.02 -15.41
C GLU A 26 -1.56 -11.00 -14.31
N SER A 27 -2.84 -10.96 -13.95
CA SER A 27 -3.42 -11.89 -12.97
C SER A 27 -3.17 -13.35 -13.34
N TYR A 28 -3.16 -14.24 -12.35
CA TYR A 28 -3.13 -15.68 -12.59
C TYR A 28 -4.24 -16.17 -13.53
N ALA A 29 -5.39 -15.47 -13.55
CA ALA A 29 -6.49 -15.71 -14.47
C ALA A 29 -6.15 -15.49 -15.96
N SER A 30 -5.04 -14.81 -16.28
CA SER A 30 -4.54 -14.60 -17.65
C SER A 30 -3.61 -15.72 -18.14
N THR A 31 -3.30 -16.71 -17.30
CA THR A 31 -2.42 -17.81 -17.67
C THR A 31 -2.98 -18.54 -18.89
N LYS A 32 -2.20 -18.65 -19.95
CA LYS A 32 -2.56 -19.44 -21.13
C LYS A 32 -1.98 -20.83 -20.96
N VAL A 33 -2.82 -21.85 -21.10
CA VAL A 33 -2.44 -23.26 -21.06
C VAL A 33 -3.01 -23.93 -22.29
N SER A 34 -2.19 -24.64 -23.06
CA SER A 34 -2.61 -25.30 -24.30
C SER A 34 -2.58 -26.82 -24.26
N ASP A 35 -1.85 -27.42 -23.31
CA ASP A 35 -1.61 -28.86 -23.24
C ASP A 35 -2.28 -29.54 -22.04
N ASN A 36 -2.95 -28.79 -21.17
CA ASN A 36 -3.74 -29.33 -20.06
C ASN A 36 -5.15 -28.72 -20.00
N PRO A 37 -6.17 -29.41 -20.53
CA PRO A 37 -7.56 -28.94 -20.52
C PRO A 37 -8.13 -28.68 -19.12
N ASP A 38 -7.75 -29.47 -18.12
CA ASP A 38 -8.24 -29.29 -16.74
C ASP A 38 -7.71 -27.98 -16.14
N ALA A 39 -6.43 -27.67 -16.39
CA ALA A 39 -5.83 -26.41 -15.99
C ALA A 39 -6.45 -25.22 -16.74
N SER A 40 -6.65 -25.32 -18.06
CA SER A 40 -7.30 -24.26 -18.84
C SER A 40 -8.73 -23.98 -18.34
N ASN A 41 -9.51 -25.03 -18.07
CA ASN A 41 -10.86 -24.91 -17.54
C ASN A 41 -10.89 -24.30 -16.13
N PHE A 42 -9.90 -24.61 -15.30
CA PHE A 42 -9.75 -24.01 -13.98
C PHE A 42 -9.41 -22.51 -14.08
N ILE A 43 -8.47 -22.13 -14.95
CA ILE A 43 -8.07 -20.72 -15.13
C ILE A 43 -9.24 -19.86 -15.61
N GLU A 44 -10.10 -20.39 -16.49
CA GLU A 44 -11.27 -19.66 -16.97
C GLU A 44 -12.22 -19.26 -15.83
N LYS A 45 -12.35 -20.09 -14.79
CA LYS A 45 -13.17 -19.76 -13.60
C LYS A 45 -12.60 -18.60 -12.79
N LEU A 46 -11.27 -18.42 -12.79
CA LEU A 46 -10.61 -17.33 -12.05
C LEU A 46 -11.02 -15.95 -12.57
N LYS A 47 -11.29 -15.82 -13.87
CA LYS A 47 -11.61 -14.53 -14.53
C LYS A 47 -12.86 -13.83 -13.99
N TYR A 48 -13.75 -14.58 -13.34
CA TYR A 48 -15.04 -14.10 -12.85
C TYR A 48 -15.13 -14.08 -11.32
N THR A 49 -13.99 -14.23 -10.63
CA THR A 49 -13.93 -14.39 -9.17
C THR A 49 -13.28 -13.19 -8.51
N ASN A 50 -13.86 -12.72 -7.40
CA ASN A 50 -13.30 -11.62 -6.61
C ASN A 50 -12.53 -12.08 -5.38
N PHE A 51 -12.77 -13.31 -4.91
CA PHE A 51 -12.09 -13.84 -3.73
C PHE A 51 -11.47 -15.19 -4.07
N LEU A 52 -10.14 -15.26 -4.07
CA LEU A 52 -9.39 -16.50 -4.27
C LEU A 52 -8.90 -17.01 -2.93
N VAL A 53 -9.27 -18.24 -2.58
CA VAL A 53 -8.90 -18.89 -1.31
C VAL A 53 -7.76 -19.87 -1.59
N TYR A 54 -6.55 -19.52 -1.17
CA TYR A 54 -5.36 -20.39 -1.29
C TYR A 54 -5.16 -21.25 -0.03
N ASN A 55 -5.71 -20.80 1.10
CA ASN A 55 -5.70 -21.50 2.38
C ASN A 55 -7.07 -21.35 3.06
N GLN A 56 -7.59 -22.43 3.65
CA GLN A 56 -8.88 -22.42 4.35
C GLN A 56 -8.98 -21.37 5.45
N LYS A 57 -7.87 -21.00 6.10
CA LYS A 57 -7.85 -19.91 7.10
C LYS A 57 -8.32 -18.57 6.53
N PHE A 58 -8.30 -18.35 5.21
CA PHE A 58 -8.81 -17.12 4.61
C PHE A 58 -10.32 -16.93 4.83
N TYR A 59 -11.09 -18.02 4.97
CA TYR A 59 -12.50 -17.94 5.35
C TYR A 59 -12.71 -17.34 6.75
N ASN A 60 -11.73 -17.44 7.64
CA ASN A 60 -11.78 -16.76 8.94
C ASN A 60 -11.75 -15.24 8.76
N ILE A 61 -11.11 -14.75 7.68
CA ILE A 61 -10.95 -13.32 7.39
C ILE A 61 -12.16 -12.79 6.62
N ILE A 62 -12.53 -13.42 5.50
CA ILE A 62 -13.55 -12.89 4.58
C ILE A 62 -14.97 -13.41 4.91
N GLY A 63 -15.10 -14.44 5.74
CA GLY A 63 -16.35 -15.15 5.97
C GLY A 63 -16.76 -16.03 4.77
N THR A 64 -17.97 -16.60 4.80
CA THR A 64 -18.45 -17.54 3.77
C THR A 64 -19.15 -16.87 2.59
N ASN A 65 -19.53 -15.60 2.71
CA ASN A 65 -20.23 -14.84 1.67
C ASN A 65 -19.71 -13.40 1.62
N PRO A 66 -18.40 -13.20 1.31
CA PRO A 66 -17.81 -11.88 1.23
C PRO A 66 -18.40 -11.07 0.08
N LYS A 67 -18.39 -9.75 0.23
CA LYS A 67 -18.86 -8.82 -0.79
C LYS A 67 -17.80 -7.78 -1.07
N LEU A 68 -17.51 -7.59 -2.35
CA LEU A 68 -16.74 -6.46 -2.83
C LEU A 68 -17.71 -5.38 -3.29
N GLU A 69 -17.70 -4.24 -2.61
CA GLU A 69 -18.58 -3.12 -2.90
C GLU A 69 -17.80 -1.96 -3.52
N VAL A 70 -18.44 -1.20 -4.41
CA VAL A 70 -17.91 0.07 -4.90
C VAL A 70 -18.42 1.17 -3.98
N LEU A 71 -17.51 1.83 -3.26
CA LEU A 71 -17.84 2.99 -2.43
C LEU A 71 -17.96 4.25 -3.28
N ALA A 72 -17.06 4.43 -4.24
CA ALA A 72 -17.03 5.59 -5.12
C ALA A 72 -16.29 5.32 -6.43
N LYS A 73 -16.57 6.14 -7.44
CA LYS A 73 -15.94 6.07 -8.75
C LYS A 73 -15.82 7.46 -9.36
N ALA A 74 -14.77 7.68 -10.15
CA ALA A 74 -14.60 8.84 -11.02
C ALA A 74 -13.98 8.43 -12.37
N ASP A 75 -13.96 9.35 -13.33
CA ASP A 75 -13.36 9.13 -14.66
C ASP A 75 -11.87 9.52 -14.73
N TYR A 76 -11.26 9.81 -13.57
CA TYR A 76 -9.84 10.15 -13.40
C TYR A 76 -9.28 9.43 -12.17
N PRO A 77 -7.95 9.23 -12.04
CA PRO A 77 -7.35 8.42 -10.99
C PRO A 77 -7.30 9.17 -9.64
N PHE A 78 -8.47 9.41 -9.06
CA PHE A 78 -8.67 10.23 -7.87
C PHE A 78 -8.25 9.55 -6.56
N ALA A 79 -8.13 8.21 -6.56
CA ALA A 79 -7.85 7.40 -5.38
C ALA A 79 -6.71 6.42 -5.67
N HIS A 80 -5.49 6.82 -5.33
CA HIS A 80 -4.26 6.07 -5.60
C HIS A 80 -3.60 5.63 -4.29
N GLU A 81 -3.30 6.56 -3.38
CA GLU A 81 -2.34 6.32 -2.31
C GLU A 81 -2.77 6.87 -0.95
N GLY A 82 -2.09 6.41 0.10
CA GLY A 82 -2.11 6.96 1.44
C GLY A 82 -3.49 7.03 2.07
N GLY A 83 -4.03 5.95 2.62
CA GLY A 83 -5.27 6.05 3.39
C GLY A 83 -4.99 6.60 4.80
N ALA A 84 -5.76 7.58 5.27
CA ALA A 84 -5.81 7.99 6.67
C ALA A 84 -7.25 8.16 7.17
N TYR A 85 -7.65 7.37 8.18
CA TYR A 85 -9.00 7.44 8.75
C TYR A 85 -9.06 8.42 9.93
N VAL A 86 -9.91 9.44 9.81
CA VAL A 86 -10.23 10.44 10.82
C VAL A 86 -11.57 10.07 11.44
N ALA A 87 -11.51 9.40 12.59
CA ALA A 87 -12.69 8.79 13.22
C ALA A 87 -13.71 9.84 13.71
N GLU A 88 -13.24 11.04 14.07
CA GLU A 88 -14.05 12.14 14.61
C GLU A 88 -15.04 12.69 13.58
N SER A 89 -14.70 12.62 12.28
CA SER A 89 -15.56 13.04 11.18
C SER A 89 -16.06 11.89 10.31
N ASP A 90 -15.67 10.65 10.62
CA ASP A 90 -15.92 9.46 9.79
C ASP A 90 -15.45 9.64 8.34
N GLU A 91 -14.26 10.22 8.18
CA GLU A 91 -13.65 10.53 6.89
C GLU A 91 -12.36 9.73 6.65
N VAL A 92 -12.18 9.26 5.42
CA VAL A 92 -10.90 8.72 4.95
C VAL A 92 -10.28 9.70 3.99
N PHE A 93 -9.09 10.19 4.33
CA PHE A 93 -8.24 10.99 3.47
C PHE A 93 -7.38 10.07 2.60
N PHE A 94 -7.11 10.51 1.37
CA PHE A 94 -6.30 9.78 0.40
C PHE A 94 -5.75 10.70 -0.69
N SER A 95 -4.67 10.27 -1.34
CA SER A 95 -4.03 10.97 -2.44
C SER A 95 -4.50 10.42 -3.79
N SER A 96 -4.73 11.29 -4.76
CA SER A 96 -4.89 10.89 -6.16
C SER A 96 -3.55 10.45 -6.75
N ASN A 97 -3.60 9.79 -7.91
CA ASN A 97 -2.40 9.64 -8.74
C ASN A 97 -2.01 11.03 -9.30
N ARG A 98 -0.86 11.11 -9.98
CA ARG A 98 -0.48 12.28 -10.77
C ARG A 98 -1.55 12.52 -11.83
N LEU A 99 -2.15 13.70 -11.78
CA LEU A 99 -3.13 14.15 -12.77
C LEU A 99 -2.42 14.91 -13.91
N ASP A 100 -3.16 15.21 -14.98
CA ASP A 100 -2.64 15.83 -16.22
C ASP A 100 -1.85 17.13 -16.01
N ASN A 101 -2.09 17.83 -14.90
CA ASN A 101 -1.38 19.05 -14.51
C ASN A 101 -0.07 18.79 -13.73
N GLN A 102 0.40 17.53 -13.69
CA GLN A 102 1.56 17.11 -12.91
C GLN A 102 1.44 17.47 -11.43
N LYS A 103 0.26 17.21 -10.85
CA LYS A 103 0.02 17.36 -9.41
C LYS A 103 -0.81 16.18 -8.92
N THR A 104 -0.67 15.85 -7.65
CA THR A 104 -1.65 15.04 -6.94
C THR A 104 -2.65 15.94 -6.23
N GLN A 105 -3.78 15.36 -5.85
CA GLN A 105 -4.81 15.97 -5.02
C GLN A 105 -4.93 15.18 -3.72
N ILE A 106 -5.15 15.89 -2.62
CA ILE A 106 -5.61 15.27 -1.38
C ILE A 106 -7.13 15.30 -1.44
N ASN A 107 -7.73 14.13 -1.36
CA ASN A 107 -9.16 13.93 -1.34
C ASN A 107 -9.58 13.34 0.00
N LYS A 108 -10.86 13.45 0.31
CA LYS A 108 -11.48 12.74 1.44
C LYS A 108 -12.86 12.24 1.08
N ILE A 109 -13.22 11.09 1.64
CA ILE A 109 -14.57 10.52 1.56
C ILE A 109 -15.15 10.41 2.97
N ASN A 110 -16.34 10.95 3.19
CA ASN A 110 -17.10 10.68 4.40
C ASN A 110 -17.85 9.35 4.20
N LEU A 111 -17.59 8.35 5.05
CA LEU A 111 -18.07 6.98 4.83
C LEU A 111 -19.58 6.84 5.04
N SER A 112 -20.12 7.58 6.01
CA SER A 112 -21.56 7.63 6.29
C SER A 112 -22.38 8.22 5.13
N THR A 113 -21.89 9.28 4.49
CA THR A 113 -22.61 9.98 3.39
C THR A 113 -22.14 9.56 1.99
N LYS A 114 -21.01 8.85 1.90
CA LYS A 114 -20.29 8.51 0.66
C LYS A 114 -19.89 9.74 -0.19
N LYS A 115 -19.87 10.93 0.42
CA LYS A 115 -19.51 12.16 -0.27
C LYS A 115 -18.00 12.31 -0.35
N ILE A 116 -17.48 12.54 -1.55
CA ILE A 116 -16.08 12.91 -1.79
C ILE A 116 -15.93 14.42 -1.89
N SER A 117 -14.83 14.93 -1.37
CA SER A 117 -14.38 16.31 -1.55
C SER A 117 -12.88 16.39 -1.64
N THR A 118 -12.37 17.35 -2.41
CA THR A 118 -10.94 17.68 -2.43
C THR A 118 -10.60 18.59 -1.25
N VAL A 119 -9.50 18.29 -0.59
CA VAL A 119 -8.94 19.10 0.49
C VAL A 119 -8.03 20.16 -0.12
N ILE A 120 -8.16 21.40 0.35
CA ILE A 120 -7.32 22.51 -0.06
C ILE A 120 -6.48 22.93 1.16
N PRO A 121 -5.23 22.44 1.27
CA PRO A 121 -4.30 22.85 2.30
C PRO A 121 -4.01 24.35 2.24
N LYS A 122 -3.78 24.99 3.39
CA LYS A 122 -3.40 26.41 3.45
C LYS A 122 -2.00 26.67 2.89
N ASP A 123 -1.07 25.75 3.13
CA ASP A 123 0.24 25.72 2.50
C ASP A 123 0.36 24.52 1.55
N PRO A 124 1.11 24.64 0.45
CA PRO A 124 1.18 23.59 -0.56
C PRO A 124 1.85 22.33 -0.03
N ILE A 125 1.19 21.19 -0.27
CA ILE A 125 1.78 19.84 -0.16
C ILE A 125 2.07 19.37 -1.58
N PHE A 126 3.34 19.07 -1.87
CA PHE A 126 3.78 18.78 -3.23
C PHE A 126 3.78 17.28 -3.48
N PHE A 127 2.95 16.83 -4.42
CA PHE A 127 2.84 15.41 -4.78
C PHE A 127 2.61 14.55 -3.53
N SER A 128 1.52 14.84 -2.81
CA SER A 128 1.09 14.03 -1.66
C SER A 128 0.99 12.56 -2.07
N ASN A 129 1.49 11.68 -1.21
CA ASN A 129 1.47 10.24 -1.43
C ASN A 129 0.90 9.54 -0.17
N GLY A 130 1.69 8.69 0.48
CA GLY A 130 1.33 7.99 1.70
C GLY A 130 0.95 8.91 2.85
N MET A 131 0.05 8.43 3.71
CA MET A 131 -0.37 9.15 4.90
C MET A 131 -0.87 8.21 5.98
N CYS A 132 -0.90 8.71 7.21
CA CYS A 132 -1.52 8.06 8.35
C CYS A 132 -2.22 9.11 9.24
N TYR A 133 -3.09 8.68 10.15
CA TYR A 133 -3.70 9.57 11.13
C TYR A 133 -2.99 9.43 12.48
N TYR A 134 -2.62 10.54 13.11
CA TYR A 134 -1.95 10.55 14.41
C TYR A 134 -2.26 11.85 15.17
N ASN A 135 -2.64 11.74 16.44
CA ASN A 135 -2.88 12.87 17.35
C ASN A 135 -3.71 14.02 16.76
N GLY A 136 -4.85 13.71 16.12
CA GLY A 136 -5.73 14.74 15.58
C GLY A 136 -5.33 15.28 14.21
N LYS A 137 -4.27 14.74 13.60
CA LYS A 137 -3.68 15.24 12.34
C LYS A 137 -3.52 14.13 11.33
N VAL A 138 -3.66 14.48 10.05
CA VAL A 138 -3.27 13.62 8.94
C VAL A 138 -1.78 13.88 8.66
N ILE A 139 -0.94 12.88 8.87
CA ILE A 139 0.50 12.93 8.58
C ILE A 139 0.71 12.48 7.15
N ILE A 140 1.39 13.27 6.33
CA ILE A 140 1.45 13.10 4.88
C ILE A 140 2.90 13.11 4.41
N CYS A 141 3.24 12.17 3.54
CA CYS A 141 4.43 12.21 2.70
C CYS A 141 4.24 13.24 1.57
N SER A 142 4.99 14.33 1.63
CA SER A 142 5.13 15.30 0.54
C SER A 142 6.36 14.92 -0.29
N GLN A 143 6.17 14.43 -1.52
CA GLN A 143 7.29 13.99 -2.35
C GLN A 143 8.17 15.14 -2.86
N GLY A 144 7.71 16.39 -2.73
CA GLY A 144 8.45 17.58 -3.15
C GLY A 144 8.29 17.88 -4.64
N LYS A 145 9.12 18.77 -5.17
CA LYS A 145 9.20 19.08 -6.61
C LYS A 145 10.61 19.54 -6.98
N GLN A 146 10.86 19.92 -8.22
CA GLN A 146 12.13 20.55 -8.60
C GLN A 146 12.46 21.70 -7.64
N ASN A 147 13.69 21.71 -7.12
CA ASN A 147 14.22 22.63 -6.13
C ASN A 147 13.61 22.57 -4.71
N VAL A 148 12.55 21.81 -4.46
CA VAL A 148 11.91 21.64 -3.14
C VAL A 148 12.01 20.18 -2.70
N GLY A 149 12.75 19.91 -1.62
CA GLY A 149 12.93 18.56 -1.08
C GLY A 149 11.62 17.85 -0.73
N GLY A 150 11.68 16.53 -0.59
CA GLY A 150 10.60 15.80 0.07
C GLY A 150 10.51 16.16 1.55
N SER A 151 9.34 15.96 2.16
CA SER A 151 9.13 16.22 3.58
C SER A 151 7.99 15.37 4.15
N ILE A 152 8.00 15.22 5.47
CA ILE A 152 6.84 14.75 6.24
C ILE A 152 6.15 15.98 6.82
N VAL A 153 4.83 16.08 6.61
CA VAL A 153 4.01 17.21 7.08
C VAL A 153 2.80 16.70 7.84
N SER A 154 2.29 17.49 8.79
CA SER A 154 0.96 17.29 9.35
C SER A 154 -0.05 18.24 8.72
N LEU A 155 -1.25 17.75 8.43
CA LEU A 155 -2.42 18.49 8.01
C LEU A 155 -3.48 18.43 9.10
N ASP A 156 -3.99 19.59 9.53
CA ASP A 156 -5.18 19.67 10.36
C ASP A 156 -6.45 19.40 9.53
N PRO A 157 -7.24 18.37 9.82
CA PRO A 157 -8.39 17.99 9.00
C PRO A 157 -9.57 18.99 9.07
N ILE A 158 -9.54 19.94 10.03
CA ILE A 158 -10.59 20.95 10.23
C ILE A 158 -10.17 22.28 9.62
N SER A 159 -9.00 22.78 10.00
CA SER A 159 -8.52 24.11 9.60
C SER A 159 -7.72 24.12 8.30
N ASN A 160 -7.32 22.94 7.80
CA ASN A 160 -6.40 22.74 6.68
C ASN A 160 -5.02 23.41 6.87
N GLU A 161 -4.65 23.74 8.11
CA GLU A 161 -3.30 24.18 8.46
C GLU A 161 -2.30 23.05 8.20
N VAL A 162 -1.14 23.40 7.63
CA VAL A 162 -0.05 22.46 7.36
C VAL A 162 1.14 22.84 8.23
N THR A 163 1.85 21.84 8.75
CA THR A 163 3.09 22.06 9.50
C THR A 163 4.12 21.04 9.07
N THR A 164 5.33 21.52 8.73
CA THR A 164 6.47 20.64 8.44
C THR A 164 6.93 19.95 9.71
N ILE A 165 7.05 18.62 9.67
CA ILE A 165 7.57 17.80 10.76
C ILE A 165 9.07 17.59 10.57
N VAL A 166 9.48 17.15 9.38
CA VAL A 166 10.89 16.99 8.99
C VAL A 166 11.02 17.06 7.47
N ASP A 167 12.06 17.72 6.96
CA ASP A 167 12.25 17.99 5.52
C ASP A 167 13.69 17.74 5.00
N ASN A 168 14.58 17.27 5.87
CA ASN A 168 15.96 17.00 5.52
C ASN A 168 16.60 15.92 6.40
N PHE A 169 17.67 15.32 5.87
CA PHE A 169 18.61 14.50 6.61
C PHE A 169 19.96 15.22 6.68
N PHE A 170 20.24 15.87 7.81
CA PHE A 170 21.47 16.65 8.06
C PHE A 170 21.77 17.68 6.95
N GLY A 171 20.74 18.40 6.49
CA GLY A 171 20.83 19.40 5.43
C GLY A 171 20.71 18.86 4.00
N LEU A 172 20.64 17.54 3.82
CA LEU A 172 20.38 16.91 2.52
C LEU A 172 18.87 16.74 2.33
N LYS A 173 18.37 17.09 1.14
CA LYS A 173 16.96 16.93 0.79
C LYS A 173 16.62 15.44 0.72
N PHE A 174 15.50 15.02 1.33
CA PHE A 174 14.90 13.71 1.05
C PHE A 174 14.60 13.57 -0.45
N ASN A 175 14.57 12.32 -0.93
CA ASN A 175 14.29 11.99 -2.32
C ASN A 175 12.84 12.38 -2.64
N SER A 176 11.92 11.51 -2.26
CA SER A 176 10.47 11.64 -2.42
C SER A 176 9.80 10.66 -1.45
N PRO A 177 9.62 11.03 -0.16
CA PRO A 177 9.01 10.18 0.84
C PRO A 177 7.72 9.55 0.31
N ASN A 178 7.58 8.24 0.48
CA ASN A 178 6.52 7.49 -0.19
C ASN A 178 5.42 7.10 0.80
N ASP A 179 5.73 6.24 1.78
CA ASP A 179 4.76 5.81 2.79
C ASP A 179 5.28 6.07 4.22
N ILE A 180 4.36 6.28 5.16
CA ILE A 180 4.64 6.74 6.54
C ILE A 180 3.76 6.00 7.55
N ILE A 181 4.35 5.67 8.70
CA ILE A 181 3.63 5.23 9.89
C ILE A 181 4.19 5.89 11.14
N VAL A 182 3.36 6.13 12.15
CA VAL A 182 3.79 6.60 13.47
C VAL A 182 3.66 5.45 14.46
N SER A 183 4.75 5.10 15.15
CA SER A 183 4.75 4.06 16.18
C SER A 183 4.09 4.54 17.48
N LYS A 184 3.69 3.62 18.36
CA LYS A 184 3.02 3.92 19.64
C LYS A 184 3.84 4.84 20.55
N ASP A 185 5.17 4.78 20.44
CA ASP A 185 6.09 5.66 21.15
C ASP A 185 6.22 7.07 20.51
N GLY A 186 5.44 7.38 19.47
CA GLY A 186 5.33 8.71 18.86
C GLY A 186 6.39 9.03 17.80
N HIS A 187 7.10 8.02 17.29
CA HIS A 187 8.15 8.21 16.29
C HIS A 187 7.64 7.97 14.88
N TYR A 188 8.19 8.73 13.94
CA TYR A 188 7.78 8.71 12.53
C TYR A 188 8.71 7.79 11.76
N TRP A 189 8.15 6.80 11.07
CA TRP A 189 8.89 5.83 10.25
C TRP A 189 8.41 5.90 8.82
N PHE A 190 9.31 6.25 7.89
CA PHE A 190 8.94 6.46 6.49
C PHE A 190 9.98 5.91 5.53
N THR A 191 9.51 5.61 4.33
CA THR A 191 10.33 5.19 3.20
C THR A 191 10.60 6.38 2.28
N ASP A 192 11.81 6.44 1.70
CA ASP A 192 12.24 7.55 0.84
C ASP A 192 12.83 7.05 -0.50
N PRO A 193 12.02 6.36 -1.32
CA PRO A 193 12.44 5.93 -2.65
C PRO A 193 12.63 7.14 -3.58
N SER A 194 13.39 6.93 -4.64
CA SER A 194 13.74 7.94 -5.64
C SER A 194 12.64 8.22 -6.69
N TYR A 195 11.41 7.72 -6.52
CA TYR A 195 10.35 7.79 -7.53
C TYR A 195 10.18 9.15 -8.19
N GLY A 196 10.21 10.23 -7.41
CA GLY A 196 10.02 11.57 -7.98
C GLY A 196 11.10 11.98 -8.99
N TYR A 197 12.31 11.43 -8.87
CA TYR A 197 13.38 11.63 -9.84
C TYR A 197 13.10 10.85 -11.12
N GLU A 198 12.81 9.54 -11.04
CA GLU A 198 12.53 8.73 -12.23
C GLU A 198 11.27 9.21 -12.97
N GLN A 199 10.30 9.72 -12.21
CA GLN A 199 9.05 10.28 -12.71
C GLN A 199 9.17 11.73 -13.24
N GLY A 200 10.36 12.32 -13.13
CA GLY A 200 10.74 13.59 -13.76
C GLY A 200 10.30 14.86 -13.04
N PHE A 201 9.79 14.78 -11.80
CA PHE A 201 9.34 15.96 -11.06
C PHE A 201 10.25 16.36 -9.89
N ARG A 202 11.29 15.57 -9.58
CA ARG A 202 12.34 15.89 -8.61
C ARG A 202 13.71 15.95 -9.28
N ASP A 203 14.62 16.66 -8.61
CA ASP A 203 16.03 16.67 -8.97
C ASP A 203 16.68 15.31 -8.65
N ALA A 204 17.87 15.05 -9.19
CA ALA A 204 18.61 13.84 -8.88
C ALA A 204 18.83 13.69 -7.35
N PRO A 205 18.66 12.48 -6.80
CA PRO A 205 18.77 12.25 -5.37
C PRO A 205 20.20 12.50 -4.86
N GLN A 206 20.31 13.01 -3.64
CA GLN A 206 21.58 13.14 -2.90
C GLN A 206 21.73 12.07 -1.81
N LEU A 207 20.68 11.28 -1.60
CA LEU A 207 20.56 10.23 -0.60
C LEU A 207 20.25 8.90 -1.32
N GLY A 208 20.56 7.78 -0.67
CA GLY A 208 20.09 6.48 -1.14
C GLY A 208 18.60 6.29 -0.88
N ASN A 209 18.05 5.17 -1.35
CA ASN A 209 16.68 4.77 -1.09
C ASN A 209 16.59 4.16 0.31
N TYR A 210 16.36 5.02 1.30
CA TYR A 210 16.46 4.67 2.72
C TYR A 210 15.10 4.57 3.40
N VAL A 211 15.10 3.88 4.54
CA VAL A 211 14.03 3.92 5.52
C VAL A 211 14.52 4.70 6.73
N TYR A 212 13.71 5.65 7.18
CA TYR A 212 14.06 6.56 8.27
C TYR A 212 13.20 6.34 9.50
N ARG A 213 13.77 6.72 10.65
CA ARG A 213 13.03 6.95 11.89
C ARG A 213 13.34 8.36 12.39
N PHE A 214 12.32 9.12 12.75
CA PHE A 214 12.42 10.46 13.30
C PHE A 214 11.75 10.57 14.68
N ASP A 215 12.49 11.11 15.64
CA ASP A 215 12.01 11.48 16.97
C ASP A 215 11.71 12.99 17.03
N PRO A 216 10.43 13.40 17.09
CA PRO A 216 10.09 14.81 17.15
C PRO A 216 10.46 15.47 18.49
N SER A 217 10.64 14.69 19.56
CA SER A 217 10.92 15.22 20.90
C SER A 217 12.38 15.63 21.07
N THR A 218 13.29 14.95 20.38
CA THR A 218 14.73 15.25 20.41
C THR A 218 15.25 15.82 19.09
N GLY A 219 14.47 15.76 18.01
CA GLY A 219 14.91 16.07 16.65
C GLY A 219 15.84 15.01 16.04
N SER A 220 15.95 13.83 16.66
CA SER A 220 16.86 12.77 16.19
C SER A 220 16.27 12.08 14.97
N ILE A 221 16.95 12.19 13.83
CA ILE A 221 16.66 11.41 12.62
C ILE A 221 17.79 10.41 12.35
N ARG A 222 17.42 9.20 11.92
CA ARG A 222 18.38 8.19 11.48
C ARG A 222 17.85 7.38 10.31
N VAL A 223 18.78 6.90 9.49
CA VAL A 223 18.53 5.76 8.60
C VAL A 223 18.46 4.49 9.47
N VAL A 224 17.41 3.70 9.29
CA VAL A 224 17.21 2.41 9.97
C VAL A 224 17.46 1.23 9.04
N SER A 225 17.38 1.43 7.72
CA SER A 225 17.79 0.45 6.70
C SER A 225 18.09 1.13 5.36
N ASP A 226 19.08 0.59 4.66
CA ASP A 226 19.51 0.94 3.31
C ASP A 226 19.47 -0.24 2.32
N ASP A 227 19.08 -1.43 2.79
CA ASP A 227 19.09 -2.70 2.05
C ASP A 227 17.96 -2.87 1.00
N PHE A 228 17.42 -1.77 0.46
CA PHE A 228 16.28 -1.78 -0.47
C PHE A 228 16.64 -1.22 -1.84
N ILE A 229 16.00 -1.74 -2.89
CA ILE A 229 16.07 -1.10 -4.21
C ILE A 229 15.09 0.06 -4.27
N LYS A 230 13.82 -0.16 -3.91
CA LYS A 230 12.80 0.90 -3.75
C LYS A 230 11.90 0.58 -2.56
N PRO A 231 12.21 1.06 -1.34
CA PRO A 231 11.33 0.88 -0.19
C PRO A 231 10.03 1.66 -0.43
N ASN A 232 8.89 1.05 -0.15
CA ASN A 232 7.58 1.63 -0.45
C ASN A 232 6.67 1.56 0.79
N GLY A 233 5.70 0.64 0.84
CA GLY A 233 4.80 0.49 1.97
C GLY A 233 5.53 0.08 3.26
N ILE A 234 5.05 0.60 4.39
CA ILE A 234 5.61 0.34 5.73
C ILE A 234 4.50 0.08 6.76
N ALA A 235 4.63 -0.98 7.56
CA ALA A 235 3.69 -1.27 8.64
C ALA A 235 4.30 -2.12 9.76
N PHE A 236 3.89 -1.88 11.00
CA PHE A 236 4.28 -2.69 12.16
C PHE A 236 3.30 -3.84 12.43
N SER A 237 3.78 -4.95 13.00
CA SER A 237 2.95 -5.92 13.72
C SER A 237 2.16 -5.24 14.85
N PRO A 238 0.98 -5.75 15.25
CA PRO A 238 0.18 -5.12 16.31
C PRO A 238 0.92 -4.85 17.63
N ASP A 239 1.93 -5.66 17.94
CA ASP A 239 2.81 -5.53 19.11
C ASP A 239 4.09 -4.70 18.87
N GLU A 240 4.26 -4.15 17.66
CA GLU A 240 5.40 -3.38 17.15
C GLU A 240 6.76 -4.08 17.22
N LYS A 241 6.78 -5.41 17.41
CA LYS A 241 8.04 -6.19 17.45
C LYS A 241 8.55 -6.56 16.07
N THR A 242 7.70 -6.50 15.04
CA THR A 242 8.07 -6.74 13.65
C THR A 242 7.72 -5.54 12.80
N LEU A 243 8.65 -5.07 11.97
CA LEU A 243 8.43 -4.06 10.95
C LEU A 243 8.42 -4.74 9.59
N TYR A 244 7.37 -4.49 8.80
CA TYR A 244 7.23 -4.94 7.42
C TYR A 244 7.45 -3.76 6.48
N ILE A 245 8.29 -3.96 5.47
CA ILE A 245 8.56 -2.96 4.42
C ILE A 245 8.49 -3.66 3.06
N THR A 246 7.78 -3.06 2.12
CA THR A 246 7.73 -3.55 0.74
C THR A 246 8.88 -2.99 -0.09
N ASP A 247 9.43 -3.82 -0.99
CA ASP A 247 10.44 -3.44 -1.97
C ASP A 247 9.88 -3.66 -3.37
N THR A 248 9.71 -2.56 -4.08
CA THR A 248 9.09 -2.47 -5.40
C THR A 248 10.12 -2.33 -6.51
N GLY A 249 11.39 -2.65 -6.26
CA GLY A 249 12.49 -2.50 -7.21
C GLY A 249 12.27 -3.16 -8.58
N PHE A 250 11.37 -4.15 -8.68
CA PHE A 250 10.88 -4.75 -9.91
C PHE A 250 10.35 -3.70 -10.90
N PHE A 251 9.83 -2.56 -10.41
CA PHE A 251 9.37 -1.42 -11.20
C PHE A 251 10.30 -0.21 -11.01
N ASP A 252 10.75 0.39 -12.12
CA ASP A 252 11.71 1.50 -12.07
C ASP A 252 11.08 2.89 -11.89
N GLY A 253 9.75 3.00 -11.96
CA GLY A 253 9.04 4.29 -11.88
C GLY A 253 8.71 4.94 -13.23
N THR A 254 9.21 4.39 -14.35
CA THR A 254 9.05 4.96 -15.71
C THR A 254 8.14 4.15 -16.62
N GLY A 255 7.70 2.97 -16.18
CA GLY A 255 6.97 2.00 -16.99
C GLY A 255 7.76 0.73 -17.27
N GLU A 256 9.04 0.68 -16.89
CA GLU A 256 9.91 -0.47 -17.12
C GLU A 256 9.95 -1.41 -15.92
N TYR A 257 10.08 -2.70 -16.23
CA TYR A 257 10.09 -3.77 -15.25
C TYR A 257 11.31 -4.68 -15.44
N ASP A 258 11.99 -5.02 -14.33
CA ASP A 258 13.16 -5.91 -14.32
C ASP A 258 12.93 -7.09 -13.38
N PRO A 259 12.67 -8.31 -13.91
CA PRO A 259 12.37 -9.49 -13.09
C PRO A 259 13.53 -9.96 -12.20
N LYS A 260 14.72 -9.36 -12.32
CA LYS A 260 15.86 -9.62 -11.42
C LYS A 260 15.83 -8.76 -10.16
N LYS A 261 14.93 -7.78 -10.09
CA LYS A 261 14.79 -6.86 -8.95
C LYS A 261 13.60 -7.25 -8.04
N PRO A 262 13.59 -6.80 -6.78
CA PRO A 262 12.59 -7.23 -5.81
C PRO A 262 11.15 -6.80 -6.12
N HIS A 263 10.22 -7.72 -5.92
CA HIS A 263 8.77 -7.48 -5.77
C HIS A 263 8.31 -8.16 -4.47
N ALA A 264 9.01 -7.85 -3.38
CA ALA A 264 8.98 -8.62 -2.15
C ALA A 264 8.61 -7.76 -0.94
N VAL A 265 8.07 -8.41 0.08
CA VAL A 265 7.87 -7.85 1.41
C VAL A 265 8.98 -8.41 2.30
N TYR A 266 9.66 -7.54 3.03
CA TYR A 266 10.67 -7.92 4.01
C TYR A 266 10.16 -7.65 5.42
N ALA A 267 10.50 -8.54 6.35
CA ALA A 267 10.24 -8.38 7.78
C ALA A 267 11.55 -8.16 8.55
N PHE A 268 11.46 -7.39 9.63
CA PHE A 268 12.56 -7.08 10.53
C PHE A 268 12.09 -7.18 11.97
N ASP A 269 12.96 -7.62 12.86
CA ASP A 269 12.72 -7.52 14.30
C ASP A 269 13.04 -6.10 14.77
N VAL A 270 12.25 -5.58 15.71
CA VAL A 270 12.34 -4.20 16.19
C VAL A 270 12.79 -4.19 17.65
N ASN A 271 13.80 -3.38 17.96
CA ASN A 271 14.23 -3.11 19.33
C ASN A 271 14.53 -1.61 19.50
N GLY A 272 13.55 -0.88 20.04
CA GLY A 272 13.62 0.57 20.17
C GLY A 272 13.79 1.24 18.81
N SER A 273 14.93 1.91 18.61
CA SER A 273 15.23 2.62 17.35
C SER A 273 15.97 1.78 16.30
N ILE A 274 16.20 0.50 16.55
CA ILE A 274 16.97 -0.41 15.70
C ILE A 274 16.05 -1.48 15.11
N ILE A 275 16.25 -1.76 13.83
CA ILE A 275 15.67 -2.92 13.14
C ILE A 275 16.79 -3.89 12.73
N TYR A 276 16.53 -5.18 12.78
CA TYR A 276 17.53 -6.23 12.51
C TYR A 276 16.85 -7.52 12.01
N ASN A 277 17.64 -8.55 11.69
CA ASN A 277 17.15 -9.84 11.17
C ASN A 277 16.25 -9.70 9.94
N ARG A 278 16.71 -8.91 8.95
CA ARG A 278 16.06 -8.79 7.65
C ARG A 278 15.82 -10.18 7.08
N ARG A 279 14.58 -10.45 6.72
CA ARG A 279 14.17 -11.73 6.11
C ARG A 279 13.10 -11.48 5.07
N ILE A 280 13.12 -12.30 4.02
CA ILE A 280 12.01 -12.34 3.09
C ILE A 280 10.77 -12.83 3.85
N PHE A 281 9.69 -12.06 3.75
CA PHE A 281 8.39 -12.44 4.31
C PHE A 281 7.51 -13.04 3.23
N ALA A 282 7.33 -12.31 2.12
CA ALA A 282 6.51 -12.76 1.00
C ALA A 282 7.02 -12.18 -0.32
N VAL A 283 6.64 -12.83 -1.42
CA VAL A 283 6.78 -12.33 -2.79
C VAL A 283 5.39 -12.29 -3.40
N VAL A 284 4.99 -11.14 -3.95
CA VAL A 284 3.74 -11.07 -4.69
C VAL A 284 3.93 -11.69 -6.07
N ASP A 285 2.93 -12.45 -6.54
CA ASP A 285 2.98 -13.13 -7.83
C ASP A 285 2.49 -12.27 -9.01
N VAL A 286 1.99 -11.05 -8.75
CA VAL A 286 1.52 -10.10 -9.77
C VAL A 286 1.97 -8.68 -9.43
N GLY A 287 2.71 -8.05 -10.35
CA GLY A 287 3.14 -6.65 -10.20
C GLY A 287 4.15 -6.45 -9.08
N ILE A 288 3.92 -5.40 -8.27
CA ILE A 288 4.76 -4.99 -7.13
C ILE A 288 3.96 -4.97 -5.82
N PRO A 289 4.57 -5.23 -4.65
CA PRO A 289 3.92 -5.05 -3.37
C PRO A 289 4.00 -3.57 -2.98
N ASP A 290 2.89 -2.87 -3.04
CA ASP A 290 2.84 -1.42 -2.85
C ASP A 290 2.49 -1.10 -1.37
N GLY A 291 1.31 -0.52 -1.11
CA GLY A 291 0.80 -0.30 0.24
C GLY A 291 0.58 -1.59 1.05
N ILE A 292 0.84 -1.51 2.36
CA ILE A 292 0.74 -2.63 3.29
C ILE A 292 -0.02 -2.23 4.56
N LYS A 293 -0.88 -3.12 5.08
CA LYS A 293 -1.59 -2.97 6.35
C LYS A 293 -1.69 -4.32 7.07
N LEU A 294 -1.95 -4.29 8.37
CA LEU A 294 -2.12 -5.49 9.18
C LEU A 294 -3.46 -5.47 9.91
N ASP A 295 -3.94 -6.65 10.31
CA ASP A 295 -5.01 -6.80 11.29
C ASP A 295 -4.46 -7.20 12.68
N PHE A 296 -5.32 -7.18 13.70
CA PHE A 296 -4.93 -7.50 15.08
C PHE A 296 -4.50 -8.96 15.31
N GLU A 297 -4.82 -9.87 14.38
CA GLU A 297 -4.35 -11.26 14.42
C GLU A 297 -2.96 -11.41 13.79
N GLY A 298 -2.42 -10.33 13.21
CA GLY A 298 -1.13 -10.30 12.55
C GLY A 298 -1.16 -10.79 11.10
N ASN A 299 -2.34 -10.90 10.47
CA ASN A 299 -2.38 -11.12 9.03
C ASN A 299 -1.94 -9.85 8.30
N VAL A 300 -1.27 -10.02 7.18
CA VAL A 300 -0.62 -8.96 6.40
C VAL A 300 -1.33 -8.80 5.06
N TYR A 301 -1.83 -7.60 4.77
CA TYR A 301 -2.59 -7.24 3.59
C TYR A 301 -1.73 -6.35 2.71
N VAL A 302 -1.42 -6.80 1.51
CA VAL A 302 -0.49 -6.15 0.59
C VAL A 302 -1.20 -5.80 -0.71
N GLY A 303 -1.17 -4.53 -1.08
CA GLY A 303 -1.59 -4.05 -2.38
C GLY A 303 -0.67 -4.57 -3.49
N ALA A 304 -1.24 -5.08 -4.57
CA ALA A 304 -0.53 -5.72 -5.67
C ALA A 304 -1.24 -5.48 -7.02
N GLY A 305 -0.62 -5.94 -8.11
CA GLY A 305 -1.10 -5.69 -9.47
C GLY A 305 -2.46 -6.30 -9.82
N ASP A 306 -2.94 -7.30 -9.06
CA ASP A 306 -4.27 -7.91 -9.23
C ASP A 306 -5.24 -7.67 -8.07
N GLY A 307 -4.87 -6.82 -7.11
CA GLY A 307 -5.69 -6.46 -5.95
C GLY A 307 -4.93 -6.61 -4.65
N VAL A 308 -5.54 -7.20 -3.62
CA VAL A 308 -4.93 -7.35 -2.29
C VAL A 308 -4.56 -8.80 -2.05
N GLN A 309 -3.30 -9.06 -1.71
CA GLN A 309 -2.81 -10.37 -1.29
C GLN A 309 -2.74 -10.41 0.24
N VAL A 310 -3.31 -11.46 0.84
CA VAL A 310 -3.41 -11.59 2.31
C VAL A 310 -2.59 -12.78 2.77
N PHE A 311 -1.62 -12.51 3.63
CA PHE A 311 -0.70 -13.50 4.19
C PHE A 311 -0.94 -13.67 5.69
N ASP A 312 -0.67 -14.85 6.25
CA ASP A 312 -0.55 -14.98 7.70
C ASP A 312 0.80 -14.44 8.19
N ASN A 313 0.98 -14.36 9.52
CA ASN A 313 2.19 -13.82 10.14
C ASN A 313 3.49 -14.61 9.85
N SER A 314 3.40 -15.76 9.17
CA SER A 314 4.55 -16.55 8.71
C SER A 314 4.91 -16.33 7.24
N GLY A 315 4.11 -15.55 6.51
CA GLY A 315 4.30 -15.28 5.08
C GLY A 315 3.56 -16.25 4.17
N ILE A 316 2.68 -17.12 4.70
CA ILE A 316 1.88 -18.03 3.89
C ILE A 316 0.72 -17.25 3.26
N LEU A 317 0.60 -17.29 1.93
CA LEU A 317 -0.53 -16.71 1.21
C LEU A 317 -1.83 -17.42 1.61
N LEU A 318 -2.72 -16.68 2.26
CA LEU A 318 -4.05 -17.16 2.65
C LEU A 318 -5.03 -17.02 1.49
N GLY A 319 -5.01 -15.87 0.83
CA GLY A 319 -5.92 -15.59 -0.25
C GLY A 319 -5.70 -14.25 -0.92
N LYS A 320 -6.54 -13.95 -1.91
CA LYS A 320 -6.55 -12.68 -2.62
C LYS A 320 -7.94 -12.10 -2.73
N ILE A 321 -8.02 -10.78 -2.61
CA ILE A 321 -9.18 -9.97 -3.00
C ILE A 321 -8.84 -9.35 -4.35
N ILE A 322 -9.48 -9.85 -5.41
CA ILE A 322 -9.19 -9.45 -6.78
C ILE A 322 -9.89 -8.13 -7.11
N ILE A 323 -9.07 -7.14 -7.47
CA ILE A 323 -9.48 -5.80 -7.82
C ILE A 323 -9.06 -5.53 -9.27
N PRO A 324 -10.00 -5.16 -10.15
CA PRO A 324 -9.64 -4.72 -11.50
C PRO A 324 -8.66 -3.55 -11.44
N ASN A 325 -7.56 -3.64 -12.19
CA ASN A 325 -6.47 -2.65 -12.25
C ASN A 325 -5.57 -2.57 -10.99
N GLY A 326 -5.65 -3.55 -10.09
CA GLY A 326 -4.77 -3.63 -8.93
C GLY A 326 -5.21 -2.76 -7.75
N ALA A 327 -4.36 -2.72 -6.72
CA ALA A 327 -4.57 -1.95 -5.51
C ALA A 327 -3.26 -1.31 -5.04
N PRO A 328 -2.95 -0.06 -5.45
CA PRO A 328 -1.78 0.68 -4.95
C PRO A 328 -1.74 0.81 -3.42
N ASN A 329 -2.85 1.15 -2.77
CA ASN A 329 -2.89 1.18 -1.30
C ASN A 329 -4.29 0.83 -0.76
N LEU A 330 -4.34 0.62 0.55
CA LEU A 330 -5.49 0.16 1.30
C LEU A 330 -5.45 0.67 2.73
N ILE A 331 -6.61 0.80 3.35
CA ILE A 331 -6.74 1.17 4.75
C ILE A 331 -7.92 0.43 5.38
N PHE A 332 -7.74 -0.01 6.62
CA PHE A 332 -8.85 -0.49 7.43
C PHE A 332 -9.67 0.66 8.03
N VAL A 333 -10.97 0.44 8.22
CA VAL A 333 -11.83 1.24 9.06
C VAL A 333 -12.60 0.27 9.92
N LYS A 334 -12.13 0.08 11.16
CA LYS A 334 -12.53 -1.05 12.01
C LYS A 334 -12.26 -2.37 11.26
N ASN A 335 -13.31 -3.10 10.87
CA ASN A 335 -13.24 -4.35 10.13
C ASN A 335 -13.53 -4.20 8.63
N THR A 336 -13.77 -3.00 8.13
CA THR A 336 -13.94 -2.74 6.70
C THR A 336 -12.59 -2.43 6.09
N LEU A 337 -12.18 -3.18 5.08
CA LEU A 337 -11.01 -2.84 4.27
C LEU A 337 -11.44 -1.96 3.10
N ILE A 338 -10.94 -0.73 3.06
CA ILE A 338 -11.09 0.21 1.95
C ILE A 338 -9.87 0.09 1.06
N ILE A 339 -10.09 -0.02 -0.24
CA ILE A 339 -9.06 -0.28 -1.23
C ILE A 339 -9.11 0.81 -2.30
N PHE A 340 -7.97 1.48 -2.53
CA PHE A 340 -7.82 2.48 -3.57
C PHE A 340 -7.38 1.80 -4.86
N ALA A 341 -8.07 2.07 -5.96
CA ALA A 341 -7.86 1.41 -7.24
C ALA A 341 -7.98 2.42 -8.40
N GLU A 342 -7.17 3.48 -8.32
CA GLU A 342 -7.09 4.60 -9.25
C GLU A 342 -8.42 5.36 -9.40
N THR A 343 -9.32 4.83 -10.23
CA THR A 343 -10.60 5.44 -10.62
C THR A 343 -11.77 4.94 -9.77
N VAL A 344 -11.52 4.02 -8.85
CA VAL A 344 -12.56 3.39 -8.00
C VAL A 344 -12.04 3.25 -6.58
N ILE A 345 -12.91 3.44 -5.60
CA ILE A 345 -12.70 3.01 -4.21
C ILE A 345 -13.60 1.81 -3.97
N TYR A 346 -12.99 0.71 -3.54
CA TYR A 346 -13.70 -0.50 -3.13
C TYR A 346 -13.76 -0.62 -1.60
N SER A 347 -14.72 -1.38 -1.11
CA SER A 347 -14.75 -1.84 0.28
C SER A 347 -15.10 -3.31 0.40
N VAL A 348 -14.54 -3.95 1.43
CA VAL A 348 -14.88 -5.31 1.85
C VAL A 348 -15.03 -5.32 3.36
N ASP A 349 -16.18 -5.75 3.85
CA ASP A 349 -16.34 -6.05 5.28
C ASP A 349 -15.70 -7.39 5.62
N LEU A 350 -14.71 -7.35 6.50
CA LEU A 350 -13.96 -8.50 6.99
C LEU A 350 -14.45 -8.90 8.39
N LYS A 351 -14.00 -10.07 8.84
CA LYS A 351 -14.15 -10.54 10.23
C LYS A 351 -13.03 -10.07 11.14
N MET A 352 -11.95 -9.56 10.55
CA MET A 352 -10.77 -9.07 11.26
C MET A 352 -10.84 -7.57 11.44
N LEU A 353 -10.41 -7.09 12.61
CA LEU A 353 -10.22 -5.66 12.89
C LEU A 353 -8.81 -5.26 12.45
N GLY A 354 -8.71 -4.18 11.66
CA GLY A 354 -7.43 -3.60 11.28
C GLY A 354 -6.62 -3.16 12.48
N ALA A 355 -5.32 -3.42 12.46
CA ALA A 355 -4.38 -2.93 13.45
C ALA A 355 -4.15 -1.44 13.21
N PHE A 356 -4.83 -0.61 14.01
CA PHE A 356 -4.51 0.81 14.11
C PHE A 356 -3.98 1.13 15.49
N TYR A 357 -2.94 1.95 15.50
CA TYR A 357 -2.48 2.62 16.70
C TYR A 357 -3.41 3.79 16.99
N SER A 358 -4.06 3.73 18.15
CA SER A 358 -4.88 4.79 18.74
C SER A 358 -4.04 5.77 19.54
#